data_AF-A0A4S0Q097-F1
#
_entry.id   AF-A0A4S0Q097-F1
#
_cell.length_a   1.000
_cell.length_b   1.000
_cell.length_c   1.000
_cell.angle_alpha   90.00
_cell.angle_beta   90.00
_cell.angle_gamma   90.00
#
_symmetry.space_group_name_H-M   'P 1'
#
loop_
_entity.id
_entity.type
_entity.pdbx_description
1 polymer ?
#
loop_
_entity_poly.entity_id
_entity_poly.type
_entity_poly.pdbx_seq_one_letter_code
_entity_poly.pdbx_strand_id
1 'polypeptide(L)'
;QDVTVEDDDFFDKAIEGFVMFALNQGEVCTCPSRALVHEKIYDRFIERALKRVEAIVQGDPLDPATMIGAQASSEQLQKILSYFDIGRQEGAEVL
;
A
#
# COMPACT_ATOMS: atom_id res chain seq x y z
N GLN A 1 -12.35 -21.00 -4.62
CA GLN A 1 -12.32 -20.53 -3.22
C GLN A 1 -11.37 -19.34 -3.19
N ASP A 2 -11.72 -18.27 -2.49
CA ASP A 2 -10.96 -17.02 -2.42
C ASP A 2 -10.11 -16.98 -1.13
N VAL A 3 -9.18 -16.03 -1.00
CA VAL A 3 -8.32 -15.84 0.17
C VAL A 3 -9.12 -15.54 1.44
N THR A 4 -10.35 -15.03 1.33
CA THR A 4 -11.20 -14.67 2.48
C THR A 4 -12.23 -15.75 2.87
N VAL A 5 -12.11 -16.97 2.32
CA VAL A 5 -13.08 -18.06 2.58
C VAL A 5 -13.07 -18.43 4.05
N GLU A 6 -11.89 -18.57 4.63
CA GLU A 6 -11.66 -18.67 6.07
C GLU A 6 -10.98 -17.38 6.55
N ASP A 7 -11.14 -17.08 7.84
CA ASP A 7 -10.38 -16.01 8.49
C ASP A 7 -9.10 -16.59 9.10
N ASP A 8 -8.11 -16.84 8.23
CA ASP A 8 -6.90 -17.58 8.55
C ASP A 8 -5.61 -16.89 8.07
N ASP A 9 -4.47 -17.51 8.36
CA ASP A 9 -3.14 -17.04 7.96
C ASP A 9 -2.99 -16.82 6.45
N PHE A 10 -3.82 -17.45 5.61
CA PHE A 10 -3.76 -17.26 4.16
C PHE A 10 -4.35 -15.91 3.77
N PHE A 11 -5.46 -15.49 4.40
CA PHE A 11 -6.00 -14.15 4.22
C PHE A 11 -4.98 -13.09 4.66
N ASP A 12 -4.38 -13.26 5.83
CA ASP A 12 -3.39 -12.30 6.36
C ASP A 12 -2.16 -12.21 5.43
N LYS A 13 -1.69 -13.32 4.86
CA LYS A 13 -0.61 -13.31 3.86
C LYS A 13 -0.98 -12.58 2.58
N ALA A 14 -2.23 -12.66 2.13
CA ALA A 14 -2.69 -11.88 0.98
C ALA A 14 -2.66 -10.38 1.27
N ILE A 15 -3.00 -9.97 2.50
CA ILE A 15 -2.86 -8.58 2.96
C ILE A 15 -1.39 -8.15 3.01
N GLU A 16 -0.49 -8.95 3.59
CA GLU A 16 0.94 -8.63 3.60
C GLU A 16 1.50 -8.50 2.18
N GLY A 17 1.14 -9.42 1.29
CA GLY A 17 1.54 -9.38 -0.12
C GLY A 17 1.05 -8.12 -0.85
N PHE A 18 -0.14 -7.63 -0.52
CA PHE A 18 -0.65 -6.35 -1.01
C PHE A 18 0.18 -5.18 -0.51
N VAL A 19 0.47 -5.11 0.81
CA VAL A 19 1.20 -3.98 1.42
C VAL A 19 2.68 -3.93 1.04
N MET A 20 3.21 -4.94 0.36
CA MET A 20 4.55 -4.93 -0.23
C MET A 20 4.79 -3.79 -1.23
N PHE A 21 3.76 -3.06 -1.69
CA PHE A 21 3.96 -1.80 -2.44
C PHE A 21 4.81 -0.79 -1.66
N ALA A 22 4.85 -0.89 -0.34
CA ALA A 22 5.55 0.05 0.52
C ALA A 22 7.06 -0.28 0.67
N LEU A 23 7.50 -1.46 0.18
CA LEU A 23 8.92 -1.83 0.16
C LEU A 23 9.72 -0.79 -0.65
N ASN A 24 10.85 -0.34 -0.10
CA ASN A 24 11.69 0.70 -0.70
C ASN A 24 10.85 1.92 -1.16
N GLN A 25 9.93 2.39 -0.32
CA GLN A 25 9.10 3.57 -0.58
C GLN A 25 8.24 3.47 -1.86
N GLY A 26 8.07 2.26 -2.41
CA GLY A 26 7.43 2.03 -3.71
C GLY A 26 8.36 2.24 -4.92
N GLU A 27 9.61 2.60 -4.70
CA GLU A 27 10.66 2.76 -5.73
C GLU A 27 11.25 1.38 -6.11
N VAL A 28 10.38 0.47 -6.54
CA VAL A 28 10.74 -0.88 -6.98
C VAL A 28 10.20 -1.10 -8.40
N CYS A 29 11.03 -1.61 -9.31
CA CYS A 29 10.63 -1.82 -10.71
C CYS A 29 9.46 -2.81 -10.88
N THR A 30 9.30 -3.72 -9.93
CA THR A 30 8.22 -4.70 -9.85
C THR A 30 7.23 -4.37 -8.73
N CYS A 31 7.14 -3.10 -8.31
CA CYS A 31 6.22 -2.68 -7.25
C CYS A 31 4.78 -3.07 -7.63
N PRO A 32 4.03 -3.74 -6.73
CA PRO A 32 2.63 -4.09 -6.96
C PRO A 32 1.72 -2.84 -6.84
N SER A 33 1.90 -1.90 -7.78
CA SER A 33 1.23 -0.58 -7.81
C SER A 33 -0.26 -0.63 -8.15
N ARG A 34 -0.77 -1.79 -8.60
CA ARG A 34 -2.19 -1.99 -8.93
C ARG A 34 -2.67 -3.32 -8.38
N ALA A 35 -3.56 -3.26 -7.39
CA ALA A 35 -4.30 -4.43 -6.92
C ALA A 35 -5.64 -4.56 -7.66
N LEU A 36 -6.00 -5.79 -8.02
CA LEU A 36 -7.32 -6.14 -8.55
C LEU A 36 -7.98 -7.05 -7.52
N VAL A 37 -9.03 -6.55 -6.88
CA VAL A 37 -9.72 -7.25 -5.79
C VAL A 37 -11.12 -7.62 -6.26
N HIS A 38 -11.53 -8.86 -6.01
CA HIS A 38 -12.86 -9.33 -6.40
C HIS A 38 -13.93 -8.58 -5.60
N GLU A 39 -15.01 -8.12 -6.26
CA GLU A 39 -16.05 -7.28 -5.63
C GLU A 39 -16.59 -7.86 -4.31
N LYS A 40 -16.82 -9.19 -4.26
CA LYS A 40 -17.34 -9.92 -3.09
C LYS A 40 -16.45 -9.89 -1.84
N ILE A 41 -15.16 -9.60 -1.99
CA ILE A 41 -14.21 -9.58 -0.86
C ILE A 41 -13.70 -8.18 -0.55
N TYR A 42 -14.05 -7.18 -1.38
CA TYR A 42 -13.45 -5.85 -1.37
C TYR A 42 -13.47 -5.21 0.02
N ASP A 43 -14.65 -5.12 0.64
CA ASP A 43 -14.80 -4.42 1.93
C ASP A 43 -13.95 -5.07 3.04
N ARG A 44 -14.01 -6.41 3.15
CA ARG A 44 -13.24 -7.16 4.16
C ARG A 44 -11.74 -7.06 3.92
N PHE A 45 -11.32 -7.09 2.66
CA PHE A 45 -9.91 -7.00 2.27
C PHE A 45 -9.36 -5.61 2.57
N ILE A 46 -10.05 -4.55 2.12
CA ILE A 46 -9.61 -3.16 2.28
C ILE A 46 -9.59 -2.74 3.74
N GLU A 47 -10.56 -3.17 4.57
CA GLU A 47 -10.56 -2.85 6.00
C GLU A 47 -9.26 -3.31 6.69
N ARG A 48 -8.77 -4.52 6.40
CA ARG A 48 -7.50 -5.01 6.96
C ARG A 48 -6.28 -4.38 6.31
N ALA A 49 -6.34 -4.17 5.00
CA ALA A 49 -5.27 -3.54 4.26
C ALA A 49 -4.96 -2.14 4.79
N LEU A 50 -5.99 -1.31 5.04
CA LEU A 50 -5.83 0.03 5.60
C LEU A 50 -5.17 0.00 6.98
N LYS A 51 -5.64 -0.87 7.90
CA LYS A 51 -5.02 -1.05 9.22
C LYS A 51 -3.53 -1.42 9.11
N ARG A 52 -3.18 -2.26 8.12
CA ARG A 52 -1.80 -2.69 7.91
C ARG A 52 -0.92 -1.58 7.33
N VAL A 53 -1.48 -0.74 6.45
CA VAL A 53 -0.83 0.46 5.90
C VAL A 53 -0.63 1.51 7.00
N GLU A 54 -1.62 1.75 7.86
CA GLU A 54 -1.51 2.66 9.02
C GLU A 54 -0.44 2.23 10.01
N ALA A 55 -0.18 0.92 10.14
CA ALA A 55 0.86 0.38 11.01
C ALA A 55 2.30 0.58 10.48
N ILE A 56 2.48 1.13 9.27
CA ILE A 56 3.79 1.37 8.69
C ILE A 56 4.47 2.55 9.40
N VAL A 57 5.63 2.28 10.01
CA VAL A 57 6.44 3.30 10.69
C VAL A 57 7.33 4.02 9.68
N GLN A 58 7.10 5.33 9.50
CA GLN A 58 7.95 6.20 8.69
C GLN A 58 8.91 6.99 9.58
N GLY A 59 10.18 7.13 9.17
CA GLY A 59 11.17 7.78 10.02
C GLY A 59 12.58 7.88 9.43
N ASP A 60 13.55 8.11 10.32
CA ASP A 60 14.97 8.13 9.98
C ASP A 60 15.42 6.73 9.53
N PRO A 61 16.05 6.58 8.35
CA PRO A 61 16.52 5.27 7.88
C PRO A 61 17.58 4.60 8.78
N LEU A 62 18.19 5.33 9.72
CA LEU A 62 19.11 4.77 10.71
C LEU A 62 18.43 4.28 12.00
N ASP A 63 17.15 4.59 12.21
CA ASP A 63 16.37 4.06 13.33
C ASP A 63 15.88 2.64 12.99
N PRO A 64 16.22 1.61 13.79
CA PRO A 64 15.77 0.23 13.54
C PRO A 64 14.25 0.03 13.62
N ALA A 65 13.49 0.98 14.20
CA ALA A 65 12.04 0.95 14.20
C ALA A 65 11.42 1.47 12.89
N THR A 66 12.19 2.17 12.05
CA THR A 66 11.71 2.70 10.77
C THR A 66 11.49 1.56 9.77
N MET A 67 10.29 1.51 9.20
CA MET A 67 9.95 0.60 8.11
C MET A 67 10.15 1.25 6.74
N ILE A 68 9.90 2.56 6.63
CA ILE A 68 9.99 3.33 5.39
C ILE A 68 10.65 4.69 5.64
N GLY A 69 11.74 4.97 4.92
CA GLY A 69 12.42 6.28 4.90
C GLY A 69 11.87 7.25 3.84
N ALA A 70 12.60 8.33 3.57
CA ALA A 70 12.23 9.32 2.56
C ALA A 70 12.33 8.82 1.10
N GLN A 71 11.64 9.50 0.18
CA GLN A 71 11.79 9.32 -1.27
C GLN A 71 13.20 9.70 -1.73
N ALA A 72 13.67 9.16 -2.87
CA ALA A 72 15.03 9.37 -3.34
C ALA A 72 15.36 10.83 -3.71
N SER A 73 14.37 11.63 -4.09
CA SER A 73 14.58 13.04 -4.42
C SER A 73 13.31 13.88 -4.27
N SER A 74 13.48 15.20 -4.16
CA SER A 74 12.37 16.16 -4.18
C SER A 74 11.57 16.08 -5.47
N GLU A 75 12.21 15.85 -6.62
CA GLU A 75 11.53 15.77 -7.92
C GLU A 75 10.63 14.53 -8.00
N GLN A 76 11.11 13.39 -7.49
CA GLN A 76 10.30 12.17 -7.36
C GLN A 76 9.11 12.39 -6.43
N LEU A 77 9.31 13.04 -5.29
CA LEU A 77 8.23 13.40 -4.38
C LEU A 77 7.18 14.29 -5.05
N GLN A 78 7.60 15.37 -5.74
CA GLN A 78 6.67 16.26 -6.44
C GLN A 78 5.87 15.52 -7.52
N LYS A 79 6.51 14.59 -8.24
CA LYS A 79 5.84 13.75 -9.22
C LYS A 79 4.81 12.82 -8.59
N ILE A 80 5.11 12.21 -7.45
CA ILE A 80 4.14 11.38 -6.72
C ILE A 80 2.94 12.22 -6.28
N LEU A 81 3.19 13.40 -5.70
CA LEU A 81 2.13 14.29 -5.25
C LEU A 81 1.21 14.74 -6.39
N SER A 82 1.74 14.99 -7.59
CA SER A 82 0.90 15.35 -8.74
C SER A 82 -0.03 14.21 -9.19
N TYR A 83 0.35 12.94 -9.00
CA TYR A 83 -0.55 11.81 -9.26
C TYR A 83 -1.72 11.72 -8.28
N PHE A 84 -1.56 12.17 -7.02
CA PHE A 84 -2.69 12.29 -6.11
C PHE A 84 -3.70 13.32 -6.61
N ASP A 85 -3.24 14.44 -7.17
CA ASP A 85 -4.11 15.47 -7.72
C ASP A 85 -4.85 14.97 -8.97
N ILE A 86 -4.14 14.29 -9.88
CA ILE A 86 -4.75 13.65 -11.06
C ILE A 86 -5.83 12.65 -10.62
N GLY A 87 -5.51 11.75 -9.68
CA GLY A 87 -6.45 10.75 -9.18
C GLY A 87 -7.75 11.37 -8.64
N ARG A 88 -7.64 12.41 -7.80
CA ARG A 88 -8.83 13.13 -7.29
C ARG A 88 -9.62 13.82 -8.39
N GLN A 89 -8.93 14.44 -9.37
CA GLN A 89 -9.59 15.10 -10.51
C GLN A 89 -10.33 14.11 -11.41
N GLU A 90 -9.83 12.88 -11.54
CA GLU A 90 -10.46 11.79 -12.29
C GLU A 90 -11.54 11.04 -11.48
N GLY A 91 -11.77 11.42 -10.22
CA GLY A 91 -12.82 10.87 -9.37
C GLY A 91 -12.41 9.66 -8.53
N ALA A 92 -11.12 9.40 -8.36
CA ALA A 92 -10.63 8.40 -7.43
C ALA A 92 -10.81 8.86 -5.97
N GLU A 93 -11.18 7.92 -5.11
CA GLU A 93 -11.20 8.11 -3.67
C GLU A 93 -9.78 7.86 -3.11
N VAL A 94 -9.32 8.78 -2.25
CA VAL A 94 -8.08 8.60 -1.48
C VAL A 94 -8.50 8.09 -0.10
N LEU A 95 -8.29 6.79 0.12
CA LEU A 95 -8.62 6.07 1.34
C LEU A 95 -7.67 6.43 2.51
#